data_AF-A0A7X3AR49-F1
#
_entry.id   AF-A0A7X3AR49-F1
#
_cell.length_a   1.000
_cell.length_b   1.000
_cell.length_c   1.000
_cell.angle_alpha   90.00
_cell.angle_beta   90.00
_cell.angle_gamma   90.00
#
_symmetry.space_group_name_H-M   'P 1'
#
loop_
_entity.id
_entity.type
_entity.pdbx_description
1 polymer ?
#
loop_
_entity_poly.entity_id
_entity_poly.type
_entity_poly.pdbx_seq_one_letter_code
_entity_poly.pdbx_strand_id
1 'polypeptide(L)'
;MPEDYSNIYKIARRAAGYTQESAAEQLDISVDSVRAYETYQRTPPNEIVERMVICFHAPQLAYQHLHETSGLVSRIIPQLEQRSILEVAIRIYNRMRSFTQGSCLDRLMAIAEDGRVDETEWPEFEAIVEELRSIIQSGLELEIFCASDPPEKKERPEAATSRRSVQGLASENDCKTIVPHSGRIASPSFTGEGVTRL
;
A
#
# COMPACT_ATOMS: atom_id res chain seq x y z
N MET A 1 29.74 -0.43 18.17
CA MET A 1 28.29 -0.73 18.27
C MET A 1 28.06 -1.97 17.43
N PRO A 2 27.54 -3.08 17.98
CA PRO A 2 27.28 -4.24 17.15
C PRO A 2 26.08 -3.88 16.26
N GLU A 3 26.25 -4.05 14.96
CA GLU A 3 25.22 -3.88 13.95
C GLU A 3 23.99 -4.69 14.38
N ASP A 4 22.84 -4.02 14.48
CA ASP A 4 21.58 -4.62 14.89
C ASP A 4 21.08 -5.49 13.71
N TYR A 5 21.73 -6.65 13.49
CA TYR A 5 21.31 -7.69 12.54
C TYR A 5 19.95 -8.22 13.00
N SER A 6 18.90 -7.47 12.71
CA SER A 6 17.54 -7.85 13.02
C SER A 6 17.04 -8.77 11.92
N ASN A 7 16.84 -10.02 12.28
CA ASN A 7 16.16 -11.04 11.48
C ASN A 7 14.72 -10.61 11.11
N ILE A 8 14.23 -11.05 9.96
CA ILE A 8 12.84 -10.86 9.48
C ILE A 8 11.76 -11.13 10.54
N TYR A 9 11.86 -12.21 11.35
CA TYR A 9 10.89 -12.54 12.39
C TYR A 9 10.90 -11.52 13.53
N LYS A 10 12.09 -11.05 13.91
CA LYS A 10 12.30 -10.05 14.96
C LYS A 10 11.78 -8.68 14.52
N ILE A 11 12.00 -8.33 13.26
CA ILE A 11 11.48 -7.10 12.66
C ILE A 11 9.95 -7.14 12.68
N ALA A 12 9.33 -8.22 12.17
CA ALA A 12 7.88 -8.36 12.13
C ALA A 12 7.25 -8.26 13.53
N ARG A 13 7.77 -8.99 14.51
CA ARG A 13 7.27 -8.92 15.89
C ARG A 13 7.37 -7.52 16.48
N ARG A 14 8.51 -6.86 16.31
CA ARG A 14 8.74 -5.50 16.83
C ARG A 14 7.81 -4.48 16.17
N ALA A 15 7.58 -4.60 14.85
CA ALA A 15 6.65 -3.75 14.12
C ALA A 15 5.22 -3.90 14.64
N ALA A 16 4.83 -5.11 15.03
CA ALA A 16 3.54 -5.40 15.66
C ALA A 16 3.46 -5.01 17.16
N GLY A 17 4.56 -4.55 17.77
CA GLY A 17 4.58 -4.07 19.15
C GLY A 17 4.63 -5.15 20.23
N TYR A 18 4.85 -6.43 19.87
CA TYR A 18 4.90 -7.53 20.84
C TYR A 18 6.27 -7.69 21.50
N THR A 19 6.31 -8.09 22.77
CA THR A 19 7.53 -8.63 23.41
C THR A 19 7.74 -10.09 23.02
N GLN A 20 8.90 -10.68 23.33
CA GLN A 20 9.13 -12.11 23.04
C GLN A 20 8.16 -13.00 23.84
N GLU A 21 7.85 -12.63 25.07
CA GLU A 21 6.93 -13.33 25.97
C GLU A 21 5.50 -13.27 25.43
N SER A 22 5.04 -12.07 25.08
CA SER A 22 3.69 -11.90 24.53
C SER A 22 3.52 -12.60 23.18
N ALA A 23 4.54 -12.55 22.30
CA ALA A 23 4.50 -13.29 21.05
C ALA A 23 4.49 -14.81 21.27
N ALA A 24 5.26 -15.32 22.22
CA ALA A 24 5.29 -16.74 22.56
C ALA A 24 3.92 -17.23 23.04
N GLU A 25 3.25 -16.45 23.88
CA GLU A 25 1.88 -16.71 24.33
C GLU A 25 0.89 -16.74 23.16
N GLN A 26 0.90 -15.71 22.31
CA GLN A 26 -0.03 -15.62 21.16
C GLN A 26 0.20 -16.72 20.11
N LEU A 27 1.44 -17.16 19.94
CA LEU A 27 1.81 -18.20 18.98
C LEU A 27 1.72 -19.62 19.56
N ASP A 28 1.39 -19.76 20.85
CA ASP A 28 1.39 -21.01 21.61
C ASP A 28 2.72 -21.79 21.47
N ILE A 29 3.83 -21.11 21.74
CA ILE A 29 5.20 -21.67 21.73
C ILE A 29 6.01 -21.17 22.92
N SER A 30 7.19 -21.75 23.15
CA SER A 30 8.09 -21.24 24.20
C SER A 30 8.79 -19.94 23.80
N VAL A 31 9.06 -19.07 24.77
CA VAL A 31 9.88 -17.85 24.60
C VAL A 31 11.25 -18.19 24.03
N ASP A 32 11.83 -19.33 24.42
CA ASP A 32 13.10 -19.81 23.89
C ASP A 32 13.01 -20.17 22.40
N SER A 33 11.86 -20.66 21.92
CA SER A 33 11.63 -20.90 20.49
C SER A 33 11.60 -19.60 19.71
N VAL A 34 10.87 -18.58 20.21
CA VAL A 34 10.87 -17.24 19.61
C VAL A 34 12.29 -16.70 19.52
N ARG A 35 13.06 -16.77 20.62
CA ARG A 35 14.45 -16.31 20.64
C ARG A 35 15.32 -17.06 19.63
N ALA A 36 15.19 -18.38 19.54
CA ALA A 36 15.95 -19.20 18.60
C ALA A 36 15.64 -18.86 17.14
N TYR A 37 14.39 -18.52 16.82
CA TYR A 37 14.00 -18.05 15.49
C TYR A 37 14.61 -16.70 15.18
N GLU A 38 14.51 -15.74 16.11
CA GLU A 38 15.01 -14.37 15.92
C GLU A 38 16.53 -14.24 15.82
N THR A 39 17.27 -15.24 16.32
CA THR A 39 18.73 -15.31 16.20
C THR A 39 19.21 -16.19 15.04
N TYR A 40 18.30 -16.69 14.20
CA TYR A 40 18.57 -17.70 13.17
C TYR A 40 19.22 -18.99 13.70
N GLN A 41 19.16 -19.25 15.01
CA GLN A 41 19.62 -20.52 15.58
C GLN A 41 18.76 -21.69 15.09
N ARG A 42 17.49 -21.43 14.79
CA ARG A 42 16.56 -22.38 14.21
C ARG A 42 15.70 -21.68 13.17
N THR A 43 15.41 -22.34 12.05
CA THR A 43 14.39 -21.88 11.10
C THR A 43 13.01 -22.27 11.62
N PRO A 44 12.05 -21.32 11.74
CA PRO A 44 10.68 -21.66 12.13
C PRO A 44 10.01 -22.53 11.06
N PRO A 45 9.22 -23.55 11.45
CA PRO A 45 8.37 -24.28 10.51
C PRO A 45 7.33 -23.37 9.84
N ASN A 46 6.90 -23.70 8.62
CA ASN A 46 5.93 -22.90 7.87
C ASN A 46 4.64 -22.61 8.66
N GLU A 47 4.11 -23.60 9.39
CA GLU A 47 2.91 -23.43 10.23
C GLU A 47 3.10 -22.33 11.29
N ILE A 48 4.28 -22.24 11.90
CA ILE A 48 4.59 -21.20 12.88
C ILE A 48 4.68 -19.84 12.19
N VAL A 49 5.29 -19.78 11.00
CA VAL A 49 5.40 -18.54 10.23
C VAL A 49 4.02 -18.05 9.78
N GLU A 50 3.13 -18.95 9.38
CA GLU A 50 1.73 -18.61 9.06
C GLU A 50 1.03 -17.97 10.26
N ARG A 51 1.18 -18.55 11.46
CA ARG A 51 0.68 -17.92 12.70
C ARG A 51 1.32 -16.57 12.97
N MET A 52 2.62 -16.41 12.74
CA MET A 52 3.33 -15.13 12.88
C MET A 52 2.79 -14.08 11.91
N VAL A 53 2.54 -14.44 10.65
CA VAL A 53 1.99 -13.53 9.63
C VAL A 53 0.65 -12.97 10.06
N ILE A 54 -0.23 -13.84 10.57
CA ILE A 54 -1.55 -13.45 11.07
C ILE A 54 -1.43 -12.61 12.34
N CYS A 55 -0.71 -13.11 13.35
CA CYS A 55 -0.59 -12.45 14.65
C CYS A 55 0.10 -11.08 14.59
N PHE A 56 1.12 -10.95 13.73
CA PHE A 56 1.88 -9.72 13.56
C PHE A 56 1.33 -8.81 12.47
N HIS A 57 0.25 -9.21 11.78
CA HIS A 57 -0.28 -8.51 10.61
C HIS A 57 0.82 -8.17 9.58
N ALA A 58 1.65 -9.16 9.28
CA ALA A 58 2.88 -8.99 8.51
C ALA A 58 2.91 -9.95 7.30
N PRO A 59 2.09 -9.72 6.25
CA PRO A 59 2.06 -10.56 5.05
C PRO A 59 3.43 -10.68 4.37
N GLN A 60 4.25 -9.63 4.44
CA GLN A 60 5.62 -9.64 3.91
C GLN A 60 6.51 -10.71 4.56
N LEU A 61 6.22 -11.13 5.79
CA LEU A 61 6.99 -12.16 6.48
C LEU A 61 6.87 -13.52 5.78
N ALA A 62 5.71 -13.83 5.20
CA ALA A 62 5.51 -15.06 4.43
C ALA A 62 6.43 -15.09 3.20
N TYR A 63 6.41 -14.00 2.42
CA TYR A 63 7.26 -13.85 1.24
C TYR A 63 8.74 -13.95 1.60
N GLN A 64 9.18 -13.22 2.63
CA GLN A 64 10.57 -13.22 3.10
C GLN A 64 11.02 -14.62 3.55
N HIS A 65 10.21 -15.30 4.36
CA HIS A 65 10.50 -16.65 4.82
C HIS A 65 10.65 -17.64 3.66
N LEU A 66 9.70 -17.63 2.71
CA LEU A 66 9.74 -18.51 1.55
C LEU A 66 10.98 -18.26 0.69
N HIS A 67 11.36 -16.99 0.51
CA HIS A 67 12.55 -16.63 -0.26
C HIS A 67 13.86 -17.01 0.46
N GLU A 68 13.92 -16.92 1.79
CA GLU A 68 15.10 -17.33 2.58
C GLU A 68 15.26 -18.86 2.68
N THR A 69 14.15 -19.61 2.67
CA THR A 69 14.16 -21.06 2.95
C THR A 69 13.98 -21.94 1.72
N SER A 70 13.48 -21.40 0.60
CA SER A 70 13.22 -22.15 -0.63
C SER A 70 13.77 -21.46 -1.86
N GLY A 71 14.87 -22.00 -2.41
CA GLY A 71 15.48 -21.51 -3.65
C GLY A 71 14.64 -21.73 -4.91
N LEU A 72 13.51 -22.45 -4.82
CA LEU A 72 12.57 -22.60 -5.95
C LEU A 72 11.62 -21.41 -6.06
N VAL A 73 11.39 -20.69 -4.96
CA VAL A 73 10.44 -19.57 -4.93
C VAL A 73 10.89 -18.45 -5.88
N SER A 74 12.19 -18.17 -5.97
CA SER A 74 12.75 -17.17 -6.89
C SER A 74 12.56 -17.50 -8.38
N ARG A 75 12.18 -18.74 -8.72
CA ARG A 75 11.84 -19.14 -10.10
C ARG A 75 10.38 -18.84 -10.47
N ILE A 76 9.53 -18.59 -9.48
CA ILE A 76 8.08 -18.46 -9.64
C ILE A 76 7.62 -17.06 -9.23
N ILE A 77 8.10 -16.58 -8.08
CA ILE A 77 7.75 -15.29 -7.49
C ILE A 77 8.91 -14.32 -7.75
N PRO A 78 8.66 -13.14 -8.35
CA PRO A 78 9.70 -12.16 -8.58
C PRO A 78 10.22 -11.58 -7.26
N GLN A 79 11.44 -11.05 -7.28
CA GLN A 79 12.00 -10.31 -6.14
C GLN A 79 11.13 -9.07 -5.86
N LEU A 80 10.50 -9.01 -4.69
CA LEU A 80 9.66 -7.88 -4.29
C LEU A 80 10.43 -6.86 -3.46
N GLU A 81 10.09 -5.58 -3.65
CA GLU A 81 10.69 -4.48 -2.90
C GLU A 81 9.63 -3.66 -2.16
N GLN A 82 9.93 -3.27 -0.93
CA GLN A 82 9.06 -2.37 -0.18
C GLN A 82 9.12 -0.96 -0.77
N ARG A 83 7.98 -0.47 -1.24
CA ARG A 83 7.83 0.84 -1.88
C ARG A 83 6.62 1.58 -1.31
N SER A 84 6.55 2.89 -1.56
CA SER A 84 5.36 3.67 -1.18
C SER A 84 4.17 3.34 -2.09
N ILE A 85 2.94 3.50 -1.58
CA ILE A 85 1.72 3.27 -2.37
C ILE A 85 1.69 4.10 -3.66
N LEU A 86 2.17 5.34 -3.61
CA LEU A 86 2.24 6.23 -4.77
C LEU A 86 3.19 5.66 -5.84
N GLU A 87 4.37 5.21 -5.40
CA GLU A 87 5.37 4.66 -6.30
C GLU A 87 4.89 3.37 -6.96
N VAL A 88 4.29 2.46 -6.18
CA VAL A 88 3.71 1.21 -6.72
C VAL A 88 2.59 1.52 -7.71
N ALA A 89 1.68 2.44 -7.37
CA ALA A 89 0.58 2.84 -8.26
C ALA A 89 1.08 3.41 -9.61
N ILE A 90 2.09 4.29 -9.57
CA ILE A 90 2.71 4.85 -10.78
C ILE A 90 3.38 3.74 -11.61
N ARG A 91 4.09 2.81 -10.96
CA ARG A 91 4.74 1.68 -11.64
C ARG A 91 3.71 0.77 -12.32
N ILE A 92 2.62 0.42 -11.65
CA ILE A 92 1.52 -0.36 -12.24
C ILE A 92 0.98 0.36 -13.47
N TYR A 93 0.63 1.64 -13.34
CA TYR A 93 0.09 2.43 -14.45
C TYR A 93 1.05 2.48 -15.65
N ASN A 94 2.33 2.79 -15.41
CA ASN A 94 3.33 2.88 -16.48
C ASN A 94 3.57 1.52 -17.16
N ARG A 95 3.61 0.43 -16.38
CA ARG A 95 3.81 -0.93 -16.90
C ARG A 95 2.60 -1.40 -17.72
N MET A 96 1.38 -1.20 -17.23
CA MET A 96 0.16 -1.51 -18.00
C MET A 96 0.04 -0.68 -19.28
N ARG A 97 0.39 0.61 -19.19
CA ARG A 97 0.41 1.50 -20.36
C ARG A 97 1.46 1.07 -21.38
N SER A 98 2.68 0.74 -20.94
CA SER A 98 3.75 0.24 -21.81
C SER A 98 3.30 -1.03 -22.54
N PHE A 99 2.77 -2.00 -21.80
CA PHE A 99 2.32 -3.28 -22.33
C PHE A 99 1.22 -3.15 -23.40
N THR A 100 0.30 -2.20 -23.21
CA THR A 100 -0.79 -1.93 -24.15
C THR A 100 -0.35 -1.10 -25.35
N GLN A 101 0.50 -0.09 -25.16
CA GLN A 101 0.95 0.80 -26.23
C GLN A 101 2.06 0.18 -27.09
N GLY A 102 2.83 -0.78 -26.54
CA GLY A 102 3.89 -1.50 -27.25
C GLY A 102 3.40 -2.67 -28.10
N SER A 103 2.09 -2.83 -28.30
CA SER A 103 1.49 -3.98 -29.00
C SER A 103 1.92 -5.35 -28.43
N CYS A 104 2.42 -5.42 -27.19
CA CYS A 104 2.91 -6.66 -26.60
C CYS A 104 1.81 -7.71 -26.46
N LEU A 105 0.58 -7.29 -26.16
CA LEU A 105 -0.57 -8.19 -26.16
C LEU A 105 -0.86 -8.73 -27.57
N ASP A 106 -0.84 -7.89 -28.60
CA ASP A 106 -1.08 -8.32 -29.99
C ASP A 106 0.00 -9.27 -30.48
N ARG A 107 1.27 -8.99 -30.14
CA ARG A 107 2.42 -9.86 -30.46
C ARG A 107 2.34 -11.19 -29.73
N LEU A 108 1.94 -11.20 -28.45
CA LEU A 108 1.70 -12.43 -27.71
C LEU A 108 0.63 -13.29 -28.36
N MET A 109 -0.48 -12.67 -28.79
CA MET A 109 -1.54 -13.39 -29.50
C MET A 109 -1.07 -13.97 -30.83
N ALA A 110 -0.25 -13.22 -31.58
CA ALA A 110 0.33 -13.68 -32.83
C ALA A 110 1.31 -14.85 -32.64
N ILE A 111 2.21 -14.77 -31.66
CA ILE A 111 3.15 -15.86 -31.33
C ILE A 111 2.36 -17.10 -30.84
N ALA A 112 1.32 -16.91 -30.04
CA ALA A 112 0.56 -18.03 -29.48
C ALA A 112 -0.43 -18.69 -30.45
N GLU A 113 -0.58 -18.18 -31.69
CA GLU A 113 -1.65 -18.59 -32.62
C GLU A 113 -1.63 -20.08 -32.94
N ASP A 114 -0.44 -20.67 -33.08
CA ASP A 114 -0.26 -22.09 -33.39
C ASP A 114 -0.06 -22.97 -32.13
N GLY A 115 -0.08 -22.35 -30.95
CA GLY A 115 0.13 -22.98 -29.65
C GLY A 115 1.58 -23.42 -29.37
N ARG A 116 2.56 -22.94 -30.16
CA ARG A 116 3.97 -23.23 -30.00
C ARG A 116 4.76 -21.91 -30.01
N VAL A 117 5.95 -21.93 -29.44
CA VAL A 117 6.90 -20.82 -29.53
C VAL A 117 8.16 -21.42 -30.10
N ASP A 118 8.52 -21.03 -31.32
CA ASP A 118 9.72 -21.55 -31.96
C ASP A 118 10.99 -20.76 -31.57
N GLU A 119 12.16 -21.22 -32.03
CA GLU A 119 13.45 -20.58 -31.70
C GLU A 119 13.56 -19.14 -32.22
N THR A 120 12.82 -18.78 -33.26
CA THR A 120 12.82 -17.44 -33.85
C THR A 120 11.92 -16.47 -33.09
N GLU A 121 10.83 -16.99 -32.52
CA GLU A 121 9.87 -16.24 -31.69
C GLU A 121 10.31 -16.14 -30.24
N TRP A 122 11.11 -17.09 -29.76
CA TRP A 122 11.53 -17.19 -28.36
C TRP A 122 12.10 -15.89 -27.77
N PRO A 123 13.00 -15.15 -28.45
CA PRO A 123 13.55 -13.91 -27.89
C PRO A 123 12.47 -12.84 -27.66
N GLU A 124 11.50 -12.76 -28.56
CA GLU A 124 10.39 -11.82 -28.45
C GLU A 124 9.39 -12.26 -27.37
N PHE A 125 9.04 -13.55 -27.36
CA PHE A 125 8.19 -14.14 -26.35
C PHE A 125 8.76 -13.90 -24.94
N GLU A 126 10.06 -14.15 -24.73
CA GLU A 126 10.70 -13.93 -23.43
C GLU A 126 10.66 -12.45 -23.02
N ALA A 127 10.84 -11.51 -23.97
CA ALA A 127 10.72 -10.08 -23.70
C ALA A 127 9.30 -9.69 -23.23
N ILE A 128 8.27 -10.27 -23.85
CA ILE A 128 6.87 -10.09 -23.43
C ILE A 128 6.64 -10.68 -22.03
N VAL A 129 7.15 -11.88 -21.78
CA VAL A 129 7.03 -12.53 -20.46
C VAL A 129 7.73 -11.70 -19.38
N GLU A 130 8.88 -11.09 -19.66
CA GLU A 130 9.56 -10.18 -18.72
C GLU A 130 8.74 -8.92 -18.40
N GLU A 131 8.03 -8.37 -19.38
CA GLU A 131 7.12 -7.24 -19.13
C GLU A 131 5.91 -7.67 -18.27
N LEU A 132 5.36 -8.86 -18.52
CA LEU A 132 4.32 -9.46 -17.68
C LEU A 132 4.81 -9.73 -16.26
N ARG A 133 6.01 -10.30 -16.09
CA ARG A 133 6.64 -10.52 -14.77
C ARG A 133 6.81 -9.20 -14.02
N SER A 134 7.19 -8.12 -14.72
CA SER A 134 7.23 -6.78 -14.17
C SER A 134 5.85 -6.29 -13.68
N ILE A 135 4.78 -6.49 -14.45
CA ILE A 135 3.41 -6.12 -14.01
C ILE A 135 3.02 -6.91 -12.75
N ILE A 136 3.24 -8.23 -12.76
CA ILE A 136 2.95 -9.13 -11.63
C ILE A 136 3.71 -8.70 -10.38
N GLN A 137 5.01 -8.39 -10.51
CA GLN A 137 5.84 -7.91 -9.41
C GLN A 137 5.21 -6.68 -8.74
N SER A 138 4.78 -5.68 -9.52
CA SER A 138 4.14 -4.49 -8.93
C SER A 138 2.78 -4.78 -8.30
N GLY A 139 2.00 -5.71 -8.85
CA GLY A 139 0.76 -6.17 -8.22
C GLY A 139 1.01 -6.81 -6.87
N LEU A 140 1.99 -7.71 -6.78
CA LEU A 140 2.39 -8.37 -5.54
C LEU A 140 2.98 -7.37 -4.52
N GLU A 141 3.80 -6.40 -4.95
CA GLU A 141 4.29 -5.34 -4.08
C GLU A 141 3.15 -4.52 -3.47
N LEU A 142 2.11 -4.22 -4.27
CA LEU A 142 0.91 -3.52 -3.78
C LEU A 142 0.19 -4.36 -2.73
N GLU A 143 -0.07 -5.63 -3.03
CA GLU A 143 -0.79 -6.55 -2.14
C GLU A 143 -0.04 -6.80 -0.83
N ILE A 144 1.27 -7.03 -0.89
CA ILE A 144 2.06 -7.43 0.28
C ILE A 144 2.48 -6.25 1.14
N PHE A 145 2.82 -5.10 0.56
CA PHE A 145 3.39 -3.98 1.32
C PHE A 145 2.44 -2.80 1.51
N CYS A 146 1.40 -2.66 0.67
CA CYS A 146 0.55 -1.46 0.66
C CYS A 146 -0.90 -1.75 1.04
N ALA A 147 -1.45 -2.91 0.68
CA ALA A 147 -2.80 -3.30 1.04
C ALA A 147 -2.82 -3.62 2.54
N SER A 148 -3.18 -2.61 3.34
CA SER A 148 -3.48 -2.79 4.76
C SER A 148 -4.94 -3.21 4.92
N ASP A 149 -5.24 -3.91 6.01
CA ASP A 149 -6.62 -4.06 6.47
C ASP A 149 -7.29 -2.67 6.56
N PRO A 150 -8.59 -2.55 6.20
CA PRO A 150 -9.29 -1.28 6.24
C PRO A 150 -9.11 -0.67 7.64
N PRO A 151 -8.82 0.63 7.75
CA PRO A 151 -8.62 1.25 9.05
C PRO A 151 -9.87 0.97 9.87
N GLU A 152 -9.70 0.25 10.99
CA GLU A 152 -10.77 0.11 11.97
C GLU A 152 -11.32 1.52 12.22
N LYS A 153 -12.63 1.67 12.06
CA LYS A 153 -13.32 2.94 12.29
C LYS A 153 -13.00 3.36 13.71
N LYS A 154 -11.97 4.19 13.91
CA LYS A 154 -11.75 4.90 15.16
C LYS A 154 -12.98 5.77 15.35
N GLU A 155 -13.89 5.32 16.21
CA GLU A 155 -15.03 6.13 16.62
C GLU A 155 -14.50 7.51 17.00
N ARG A 156 -15.04 8.52 16.32
CA ARG A 156 -14.73 9.91 16.58
C ARG A 156 -15.03 10.14 18.07
N PRO A 157 -14.10 10.62 18.88
CA PRO A 157 -14.39 10.89 20.29
C PRO A 157 -15.60 11.82 20.34
N GLU A 158 -16.64 11.40 21.06
CA GLU A 158 -17.80 12.26 21.31
C GLU A 158 -17.26 13.59 21.86
N ALA A 159 -17.64 14.67 21.21
CA ALA A 159 -17.27 16.01 21.66
C ALA A 159 -17.82 16.17 23.07
N ALA A 160 -16.95 16.04 24.07
CA ALA A 160 -17.26 16.41 25.43
C ALA A 160 -17.64 17.89 25.40
N THR A 161 -18.94 18.18 25.39
CA THR A 161 -19.46 19.51 25.70
C THR A 161 -19.02 19.85 27.11
N SER A 162 -17.84 20.44 27.20
CA SER A 162 -17.35 21.12 28.39
C SER A 162 -18.31 22.26 28.68
N ARG A 163 -19.28 22.01 29.56
CA ARG A 163 -20.10 23.06 30.16
C ARG A 163 -19.19 23.85 31.10
N ARG A 164 -18.45 24.82 30.57
CA ARG A 164 -17.89 25.90 31.38
C ARG A 164 -19.06 26.73 31.89
N SER A 165 -19.36 26.57 33.18
CA SER A 165 -20.21 27.51 33.92
C SER A 165 -19.48 28.85 33.98
N VAL A 166 -19.91 29.82 33.19
CA VAL A 166 -19.41 31.20 33.29
C VAL A 166 -20.23 31.89 34.37
N GLN A 167 -19.62 32.07 35.54
CA GLN A 167 -20.15 32.88 36.62
C GLN A 167 -19.86 34.35 36.26
N GLY A 168 -20.93 35.14 36.10
CA GLY A 168 -20.88 36.43 35.44
C GLY A 168 -20.14 37.52 36.20
N LEU A 169 -19.64 38.50 35.42
CA LEU A 169 -19.53 39.89 35.84
C LEU A 169 -20.06 40.76 34.70
N ALA A 170 -21.04 41.58 35.06
CA ALA A 170 -21.71 42.53 34.18
C ALA A 170 -20.76 43.66 33.76
N SER A 171 -20.85 44.07 32.50
CA SER A 171 -20.74 45.46 32.12
C SER A 171 -21.62 45.67 30.90
N GLU A 172 -22.63 46.52 31.07
CA GLU A 172 -23.50 47.03 30.01
C GLU A 172 -22.66 47.58 28.86
N ASN A 173 -23.06 47.28 27.62
CA ASN A 173 -22.91 48.18 26.49
C ASN A 173 -23.96 47.83 25.44
N ASP A 174 -24.94 48.72 25.32
CA ASP A 174 -25.96 48.77 24.28
C ASP A 174 -25.30 48.94 22.90
N CYS A 175 -25.28 47.88 22.10
CA CYS A 175 -25.03 47.98 20.66
C CYS A 175 -26.32 47.66 19.90
N LYS A 176 -27.00 48.73 19.51
CA LYS A 176 -28.22 48.73 18.69
C LYS A 176 -27.97 48.09 17.32
N THR A 177 -28.85 47.16 16.98
CA THR A 177 -29.35 46.73 15.66
C THR A 177 -28.68 47.35 14.43
N ILE A 178 -27.95 46.55 13.65
CA ILE A 178 -27.62 46.87 12.26
C ILE A 178 -28.64 46.19 11.35
N VAL A 179 -29.54 47.00 10.79
CA VAL A 179 -30.53 46.64 9.77
C VAL A 179 -29.82 46.51 8.41
N PRO A 180 -30.14 45.52 7.56
CA PRO A 180 -29.59 45.44 6.21
C PRO A 180 -30.32 46.43 5.31
N HIS A 181 -29.58 47.32 4.62
CA HIS A 181 -30.18 48.18 3.59
C HIS A 181 -29.81 47.67 2.19
N SER A 182 -30.86 47.26 1.47
CA SER A 182 -30.85 46.85 0.07
C SER A 182 -30.80 48.08 -0.85
N GLY A 183 -29.85 48.11 -1.77
CA GLY A 183 -29.89 48.98 -2.95
C GLY A 183 -29.86 48.16 -4.24
N ARG A 184 -31.02 47.99 -4.90
CA ARG A 184 -31.13 47.82 -6.37
C ARG A 184 -30.94 49.23 -6.98
N ILE A 185 -30.45 49.51 -8.19
CA ILE A 185 -30.80 49.12 -9.58
C ILE A 185 -29.60 49.68 -10.40
N ALA A 186 -29.01 49.07 -11.44
CA ALA A 186 -29.51 48.99 -12.82
C ALA A 186 -28.48 48.26 -13.71
N SER A 187 -28.95 47.43 -14.64
CA SER A 187 -28.18 46.98 -15.82
C SER A 187 -28.22 48.05 -16.92
N PRO A 188 -27.32 47.98 -17.92
CA PRO A 188 -27.85 47.70 -19.24
C PRO A 188 -27.05 46.66 -20.04
N SER A 189 -27.81 45.88 -20.81
CA SER A 189 -27.43 45.05 -21.95
C SER A 189 -27.33 45.88 -23.24
N PHE A 190 -26.44 45.54 -24.17
CA PHE A 190 -26.76 45.04 -25.54
C PHE A 190 -25.56 45.12 -26.52
N THR A 191 -25.49 44.11 -27.40
CA THR A 191 -25.00 44.08 -28.81
C THR A 191 -23.57 44.58 -29.10
N GLY A 192 -22.65 43.83 -29.73
CA GLY A 192 -22.81 42.86 -30.81
C GLY A 192 -22.47 43.54 -32.15
N GLU A 193 -21.26 43.34 -32.68
CA GLU A 193 -20.92 43.49 -34.10
C GLU A 193 -19.55 42.83 -34.35
N GLY A 194 -19.52 41.85 -35.25
CA GLY A 194 -18.28 41.26 -35.76
C GLY A 194 -17.90 41.89 -37.09
N VAL A 195 -16.59 41.94 -37.41
CA VAL A 195 -16.10 42.05 -38.80
C VAL A 195 -14.73 41.35 -38.93
N THR A 196 -14.65 40.58 -40.01
CA THR A 196 -13.60 39.74 -40.62
C THR A 196 -12.36 40.46 -41.21
N ARG A 197 -11.31 39.65 -41.45
CA ARG A 197 -10.14 39.80 -42.38
C ARG A 197 -9.02 40.74 -41.89
N LEU A 198 -7.73 40.39 -41.99
CA LEU A 198 -6.97 39.66 -43.02
C LEU A 198 -6.08 38.54 -42.43
#